data_AF-A0A1H3DJX9-F1
#
_entry.id   AF-A0A1H3DJX9-F1
#
_cell.length_a   1.000
_cell.length_b   1.000
_cell.length_c   1.000
_cell.angle_alpha   90.00
_cell.angle_beta   90.00
_cell.angle_gamma   90.00
#
_symmetry.space_group_name_H-M   'P 1'
#
loop_
_entity.id
_entity.type
_entity.pdbx_description
1 polymer ?
#
loop_
_entity_poly.entity_id
_entity_poly.type
_entity_poly.pdbx_seq_one_letter_code
_entity_poly.pdbx_strand_id
1 'polypeptide(L)'
;MVKKRSVFDINFEAEDAPEDERFPAGNPPLETKSFNVQGHPLQNEAAPQRRGPMASAISEAADATSERAGAEAAIRAENDALAHEHVRLKKMGLITDLIPTSSVVITKLTRDRSANADPELMELKDSIKAVGLSNPIRVEQTETGFELIQGFRRLAAFKELAEETGDVRYTKIPAALVPRGEPLVDLYRKMVDENLVRKDISFGEMARLAISYARDEGMDPGDAVTVLYASALKQKRSYIRQFAKVLDVLGDALLHPEAIPRALGMDLYKLFEAEEGRGAQVAETLKALDDHDPASEVRVLREALLPPEDDTPTPPKSVSKTSLRLARPEGEARVLAQNGKVELRLPRDFSAVSREKLQSAVEAFLANLD
;
A
#
# COMPACT_ATOMS: atom_id res chain seq x y z
N MET A 1 39.16 10.40 -36.30
CA MET A 1 38.87 11.84 -36.44
C MET A 1 38.10 12.30 -35.21
N VAL A 2 38.79 12.93 -34.26
CA VAL A 2 38.18 13.51 -33.04
C VAL A 2 38.89 14.84 -32.79
N LYS A 3 38.16 15.96 -32.89
CA LYS A 3 38.64 17.31 -32.58
C LYS A 3 38.71 17.49 -31.07
N LYS A 4 39.92 17.60 -30.51
CA LYS A 4 40.15 17.98 -29.10
C LYS A 4 40.13 19.51 -28.99
N ARG A 5 39.29 20.03 -28.09
CA ARG A 5 39.32 21.43 -27.63
C ARG A 5 40.46 21.60 -26.62
N SER A 6 41.24 22.66 -26.78
CA SER A 6 42.33 23.04 -25.88
C SER A 6 41.77 23.87 -24.72
N VAL A 7 42.08 23.44 -23.50
CA VAL A 7 41.92 24.20 -22.25
C VAL A 7 43.31 24.71 -21.90
N PHE A 8 43.44 26.02 -21.68
CA PHE A 8 44.65 26.63 -21.13
C PHE A 8 44.39 26.94 -19.65
N ASP A 9 45.06 26.18 -18.78
CA ASP A 9 45.32 26.56 -17.38
C ASP A 9 46.50 27.54 -17.37
N ILE A 10 46.34 28.69 -16.71
CA ILE A 10 47.47 29.57 -16.40
C ILE A 10 47.46 29.81 -14.89
N ASN A 11 48.43 29.16 -14.22
CA ASN A 11 48.86 29.47 -12.86
C ASN A 11 49.50 30.86 -12.82
N PHE A 12 49.08 31.68 -11.85
CA PHE A 12 49.75 32.93 -11.51
C PHE A 12 50.74 32.64 -10.37
N GLU A 13 52.02 32.50 -10.71
CA GLU A 13 53.11 32.75 -9.76
C GLU A 13 53.59 34.18 -9.97
N ALA A 14 53.58 34.96 -8.90
CA ALA A 14 54.06 36.33 -8.87
C ALA A 14 55.54 36.31 -8.49
N GLU A 15 56.40 36.99 -9.26
CA GLU A 15 57.63 37.60 -8.76
C GLU A 15 58.15 38.69 -9.70
N ASP A 16 58.20 39.90 -9.13
CA ASP A 16 59.10 41.03 -9.29
C ASP A 16 59.63 41.46 -10.66
N ALA A 17 59.18 42.64 -11.10
CA ALA A 17 59.97 43.55 -11.94
C ALA A 17 59.64 45.03 -11.61
N PRO A 18 60.59 45.96 -11.84
CA PRO A 18 60.86 47.09 -10.96
C PRO A 18 60.05 48.37 -11.24
N GLU A 19 60.13 49.25 -10.25
CA GLU A 19 59.59 50.61 -10.19
C GLU A 19 60.05 51.53 -11.33
N ASP A 20 59.26 52.59 -11.49
CA ASP A 20 59.50 53.84 -12.22
C ASP A 20 59.24 53.87 -13.73
N GLU A 21 57.97 54.07 -14.08
CA GLU A 21 57.59 55.02 -15.15
C GLU A 21 56.14 55.50 -14.95
N ARG A 22 55.95 56.51 -14.08
CA ARG A 22 54.69 57.26 -13.98
C ARG A 22 54.69 58.41 -14.97
N PHE A 23 53.79 58.38 -15.96
CA PHE A 23 53.36 59.58 -16.69
C PHE A 23 51.90 59.94 -16.39
N PRO A 24 51.55 61.23 -16.38
CA PRO A 24 50.59 61.81 -15.44
C PRO A 24 49.28 62.24 -16.13
N ALA A 25 48.14 61.86 -15.57
CA ALA A 25 46.85 62.45 -15.93
C ALA A 25 45.87 62.38 -14.74
N GLY A 26 46.28 62.96 -13.61
CA GLY A 26 45.36 63.38 -12.55
C GLY A 26 45.03 64.85 -12.77
N ASN A 27 43.76 65.19 -12.95
CA ASN A 27 43.33 66.60 -12.91
C ASN A 27 43.74 67.23 -11.57
N PRO A 28 44.28 68.45 -11.55
CA PRO A 28 44.63 69.11 -10.30
C PRO A 28 43.35 69.44 -9.49
N PRO A 29 43.41 69.40 -8.15
CA PRO A 29 42.30 69.84 -7.31
C PRO A 29 42.11 71.36 -7.46
N LEU A 30 40.87 71.78 -7.69
CA LEU A 30 40.51 73.19 -7.76
C LEU A 30 40.66 73.83 -6.37
N GLU A 31 41.55 74.81 -6.25
CA GLU A 31 41.64 75.68 -5.07
C GLU A 31 40.36 76.52 -4.92
N THR A 32 39.59 76.25 -3.87
CA THR A 32 38.51 77.17 -3.44
C THR A 32 39.15 78.35 -2.71
N LYS A 33 39.29 79.49 -3.39
CA LYS A 33 39.67 80.76 -2.76
C LYS A 33 38.54 81.23 -1.83
N SER A 34 38.66 80.94 -0.54
CA SER A 34 37.87 81.60 0.51
C SER A 34 38.46 82.99 0.76
N PHE A 35 37.83 84.04 0.25
CA PHE A 35 38.14 85.42 0.66
C PHE A 35 37.60 85.63 2.08
N ASN A 36 38.49 85.60 3.07
CA ASN A 36 38.17 85.94 4.45
C ASN A 36 38.46 87.44 4.65
N VAL A 37 37.45 88.29 4.49
CA VAL A 37 37.54 89.71 4.88
C VAL A 37 37.25 89.80 6.36
N GLN A 38 38.23 90.28 7.12
CA GLN A 38 38.19 90.40 8.57
C GLN A 38 37.15 91.45 8.98
N GLY A 39 36.03 91.05 9.60
CA GLY A 39 35.12 92.02 10.25
C GLY A 39 33.62 91.73 10.37
N HIS A 40 33.07 90.57 9.96
CA HIS A 40 31.64 90.26 10.18
C HIS A 40 31.41 88.79 10.57
N PRO A 41 30.58 88.49 11.60
CA PRO A 41 30.24 87.12 11.95
C PRO A 41 29.11 86.63 11.04
N LEU A 42 29.43 85.87 10.00
CA LEU A 42 28.42 85.14 9.22
C LEU A 42 28.83 83.68 9.07
N GLN A 43 28.05 82.84 9.76
CA GLN A 43 27.77 81.42 9.57
C GLN A 43 28.59 80.64 8.53
N ASN A 44 29.43 79.73 9.01
CA ASN A 44 29.82 78.53 8.27
C ASN A 44 28.71 77.47 8.40
N GLU A 45 27.61 77.64 7.67
CA GLU A 45 26.78 76.51 7.25
C GLU A 45 27.08 76.29 5.77
N ALA A 46 27.68 75.13 5.44
CA ALA A 46 27.89 74.73 4.07
C ALA A 46 26.52 74.59 3.38
N ALA A 47 26.11 75.61 2.65
CA ALA A 47 24.90 75.55 1.83
C ALA A 47 25.03 74.37 0.83
N PRO A 48 23.98 73.55 0.63
CA PRO A 48 24.06 72.42 -0.27
C PRO A 48 24.40 72.94 -1.68
N GLN A 49 25.50 72.44 -2.25
CA GLN A 49 25.88 72.74 -3.62
C GLN A 49 24.70 72.36 -4.52
N ARG A 50 24.01 73.37 -5.06
CA ARG A 50 22.92 73.17 -6.01
C ARG A 50 23.53 72.56 -7.27
N ARG A 51 23.43 71.24 -7.40
CA ARG A 51 23.87 70.48 -8.57
C ARG A 51 23.16 71.06 -9.79
N GLY A 52 23.92 71.32 -10.86
CA GLY A 52 23.35 71.80 -12.11
C GLY A 52 22.35 70.78 -12.70
N PRO A 53 21.43 71.23 -13.57
CA PRO A 53 20.32 70.39 -14.08
C PRO A 53 20.79 69.11 -14.79
N MET A 54 21.98 69.12 -15.38
CA MET A 54 22.59 67.93 -16.00
C MET A 54 23.15 66.95 -14.97
N ALA A 55 23.71 67.45 -13.86
CA ALA A 55 24.23 66.61 -12.78
C ALA A 55 23.09 65.94 -11.98
N SER A 56 21.96 66.63 -11.80
CA SER A 56 20.76 66.02 -11.22
C SER A 56 20.17 64.93 -12.11
N ALA A 57 20.10 65.15 -13.43
CA ALA A 57 19.62 64.15 -14.38
C ALA A 57 20.50 62.88 -14.43
N ILE A 58 21.83 63.05 -14.30
CA ILE A 58 22.76 61.91 -14.23
C ILE A 58 22.60 61.14 -12.92
N SER A 59 22.46 61.84 -11.78
CA SER A 59 22.19 61.18 -10.49
C SER A 59 20.85 60.44 -10.50
N GLU A 60 19.79 61.07 -11.01
CA GLU A 60 18.46 60.46 -11.11
C GLU A 60 18.45 59.24 -12.03
N ALA A 61 19.17 59.29 -13.17
CA ALA A 61 19.33 58.13 -14.04
C ALA A 61 20.15 56.99 -13.39
N ALA A 62 21.18 57.33 -12.61
CA ALA A 62 21.99 56.35 -11.87
C ALA A 62 21.18 55.70 -10.74
N ASP A 63 20.38 56.49 -10.01
CA ASP A 63 19.50 56.02 -8.95
C ASP A 63 18.40 55.12 -9.53
N ALA A 64 17.73 55.55 -10.60
CA ALA A 64 16.73 54.73 -11.28
C ALA A 64 17.29 53.42 -11.86
N THR A 65 18.56 53.43 -12.31
CA THR A 65 19.24 52.21 -12.77
C THR A 65 19.55 51.27 -11.61
N SER A 66 20.00 51.83 -10.48
CA SER A 66 20.32 51.07 -9.26
C SER A 66 19.06 50.47 -8.62
N GLU A 67 17.95 51.22 -8.59
CA GLU A 67 16.65 50.75 -8.13
C GLU A 67 16.12 49.61 -9.01
N ARG A 68 16.22 49.74 -10.34
CA ARG A 68 15.85 48.65 -11.27
C ARG A 68 16.72 47.41 -11.07
N ALA A 69 18.03 47.58 -10.90
CA ALA A 69 18.94 46.46 -10.64
C ALA A 69 18.64 45.78 -9.31
N GLY A 70 18.32 46.54 -8.26
CA GLY A 70 17.89 46.01 -6.96
C GLY A 70 16.57 45.25 -7.05
N ALA A 71 15.58 45.79 -7.77
CA ALA A 71 14.29 45.14 -7.99
C ALA A 71 14.43 43.84 -8.80
N GLU A 72 15.24 43.84 -9.87
CA GLU A 72 15.52 42.65 -10.66
C GLU A 72 16.24 41.56 -9.85
N ALA A 73 17.21 41.96 -9.01
CA ALA A 73 17.90 41.04 -8.12
C ALA A 73 16.95 40.42 -7.09
N ALA A 74 16.02 41.21 -6.53
CA ALA A 74 15.00 40.71 -5.61
C ALA A 74 14.04 39.71 -6.29
N ILE A 75 13.55 40.03 -7.50
CA ILE A 75 12.69 39.14 -8.28
C ILE A 75 13.41 37.83 -8.63
N ARG A 76 14.70 37.90 -8.99
CA ARG A 76 15.50 36.72 -9.30
C ARG A 76 15.68 35.84 -8.05
N ALA A 77 16.00 36.43 -6.91
CA ALA A 77 16.14 35.70 -5.65
C ALA A 77 14.83 35.01 -5.22
N GLU A 78 13.69 35.69 -5.37
CA GLU A 78 12.37 35.12 -5.08
C GLU A 78 12.03 33.97 -6.05
N ASN A 79 12.25 34.15 -7.35
CA ASN A 79 12.03 33.10 -8.34
C ASN A 79 12.92 31.87 -8.10
N ASP A 80 14.18 32.06 -7.72
CA ASP A 80 15.10 30.97 -7.41
C ASP A 80 14.63 30.19 -6.16
N ALA A 81 14.13 30.91 -5.14
CA ALA A 81 13.53 30.28 -3.96
C ALA A 81 12.28 29.47 -4.30
N LEU A 82 11.36 30.04 -5.10
CA LEU A 82 10.17 29.35 -5.58
C LEU A 82 10.51 28.15 -6.46
N ALA A 83 11.53 28.25 -7.32
CA ALA A 83 11.99 27.14 -8.16
C ALA A 83 12.54 25.99 -7.31
N HIS A 84 13.36 26.30 -6.29
CA HIS A 84 13.84 25.28 -5.35
C HIS A 84 12.71 24.62 -4.57
N GLU A 85 11.73 25.39 -4.11
CA GLU A 85 10.57 24.84 -3.43
C GLU A 85 9.72 23.97 -4.36
N HIS A 86 9.48 24.41 -5.58
CA HIS A 86 8.76 23.64 -6.59
C HIS A 86 9.49 22.31 -6.90
N VAL A 87 10.81 22.33 -7.06
CA VAL A 87 11.62 21.11 -7.24
C VAL A 87 11.53 20.21 -6.02
N ARG A 88 11.58 20.76 -4.79
CA ARG A 88 11.44 19.99 -3.55
C ARG A 88 10.07 19.32 -3.45
N LEU A 89 8.99 20.06 -3.67
CA LEU A 89 7.61 19.55 -3.64
C LEU A 89 7.37 18.52 -4.74
N LYS A 90 7.94 18.72 -5.94
CA LYS A 90 7.93 17.75 -7.04
C LYS A 90 8.65 16.46 -6.65
N LYS A 91 9.83 16.56 -6.02
CA LYS A 91 10.57 15.41 -5.47
C LYS A 91 9.87 14.74 -4.29
N MET A 92 8.92 15.40 -3.62
CA MET A 92 8.12 14.78 -2.55
C MET A 92 6.82 14.16 -3.08
N GLY A 93 6.53 14.27 -4.39
CA GLY A 93 5.28 13.81 -4.99
C GLY A 93 4.04 14.53 -4.50
N LEU A 94 4.21 15.76 -4.01
CA LEU A 94 3.12 16.62 -3.50
C LEU A 94 2.53 17.52 -4.60
N ILE A 95 3.17 17.56 -5.77
CA ILE A 95 2.70 18.28 -6.95
C ILE A 95 2.00 17.31 -7.90
N THR A 96 0.82 17.71 -8.37
CA THR A 96 0.08 17.02 -9.43
C THR A 96 0.34 17.72 -10.76
N ASP A 97 0.66 16.95 -11.79
CA ASP A 97 0.89 17.41 -13.17
C ASP A 97 -0.11 16.74 -14.12
N LEU A 98 -0.33 17.32 -15.31
CA LEU A 98 -1.20 16.76 -16.33
C LEU A 98 -0.36 15.98 -17.35
N ILE A 99 -0.43 14.65 -17.30
CA ILE A 99 0.34 13.78 -18.19
C ILE A 99 -0.54 13.14 -19.29
N PRO A 100 0.01 12.89 -20.50
CA PRO A 100 -0.72 12.19 -21.55
C PRO A 100 -1.09 10.76 -21.13
N THR A 101 -2.36 10.38 -21.28
CA THR A 101 -2.83 9.02 -20.95
C THR A 101 -2.15 7.93 -21.79
N SER A 102 -1.67 8.28 -22.99
CA SER A 102 -0.89 7.41 -23.89
C SER A 102 0.53 7.14 -23.40
N SER A 103 1.11 8.02 -22.59
CA SER A 103 2.46 7.85 -22.03
C SER A 103 2.49 7.01 -20.75
N VAL A 104 1.31 6.58 -20.26
CA VAL A 104 1.18 5.78 -19.03
C VAL A 104 1.11 4.30 -19.36
N VAL A 105 2.14 3.57 -18.92
CA VAL A 105 2.31 2.12 -19.03
C VAL A 105 1.81 1.45 -17.74
N ILE A 106 1.28 0.23 -17.85
CA ILE A 106 0.57 -0.48 -16.77
C ILE A 106 1.28 -1.79 -16.38
N THR A 107 2.44 -2.07 -16.96
CA THR A 107 3.14 -3.36 -16.88
C THR A 107 3.34 -3.90 -15.46
N LYS A 108 3.61 -3.05 -14.47
CA LYS A 108 3.78 -3.44 -13.05
C LYS A 108 2.48 -3.86 -12.35
N LEU A 109 1.33 -3.37 -12.80
CA LEU A 109 0.03 -3.60 -12.14
C LEU A 109 -0.73 -4.81 -12.71
N THR A 110 -0.41 -5.22 -13.94
CA THR A 110 -1.21 -6.19 -14.72
C THR A 110 -1.12 -7.66 -14.30
N ARG A 111 -0.38 -8.01 -13.24
CA ARG A 111 -0.23 -9.43 -12.86
C ARG A 111 -1.37 -10.00 -12.01
N ASP A 112 -2.12 -9.16 -11.28
CA ASP A 112 -3.01 -9.64 -10.19
C ASP A 112 -4.52 -9.42 -10.42
N ARG A 113 -4.94 -8.84 -11.56
CA ARG A 113 -6.37 -8.66 -11.86
C ARG A 113 -6.74 -9.39 -13.14
N SER A 114 -7.57 -10.42 -12.98
CA SER A 114 -8.27 -11.11 -14.06
C SER A 114 -9.01 -10.10 -14.94
N ALA A 115 -9.05 -10.39 -16.24
CA ALA A 115 -9.61 -9.58 -17.30
C ALA A 115 -11.15 -9.44 -17.26
N ASN A 116 -11.76 -9.37 -16.08
CA ASN A 116 -13.18 -9.17 -15.91
C ASN A 116 -13.52 -7.69 -16.02
N ALA A 117 -14.50 -7.38 -16.88
CA ALA A 117 -15.04 -6.03 -17.05
C ALA A 117 -15.55 -5.51 -15.70
N ASP A 118 -15.02 -4.38 -15.25
CA ASP A 118 -15.37 -3.75 -13.97
C ASP A 118 -16.76 -3.11 -14.09
N PRO A 119 -17.81 -3.65 -13.44
CA PRO A 119 -19.17 -3.14 -13.55
C PRO A 119 -19.32 -1.72 -13.00
N GLU A 120 -18.43 -1.30 -12.10
CA GLU A 120 -18.43 0.03 -11.51
C GLU A 120 -17.68 1.07 -12.37
N LEU A 121 -17.12 0.68 -13.51
CA LEU A 121 -16.40 1.61 -14.40
C LEU A 121 -17.34 2.64 -15.02
N MET A 122 -18.56 2.22 -15.37
CA MET A 122 -19.57 3.10 -15.97
C MET A 122 -19.98 4.22 -15.00
N GLU A 123 -20.22 3.89 -13.74
CA GLU A 123 -20.53 4.87 -12.70
C GLU A 123 -19.39 5.88 -12.51
N LEU A 124 -18.14 5.40 -12.54
CA LEU A 124 -16.95 6.25 -12.43
C LEU A 124 -16.84 7.22 -13.62
N LYS A 125 -17.15 6.77 -14.84
CA LYS A 125 -17.16 7.61 -16.05
C LYS A 125 -18.18 8.73 -15.94
N ASP A 126 -19.39 8.43 -15.46
CA ASP A 126 -20.43 9.44 -15.28
C ASP A 126 -20.05 10.48 -14.22
N SER A 127 -19.45 10.04 -13.11
CA SER A 127 -18.89 10.93 -12.09
C SER A 127 -17.79 11.84 -12.65
N ILE A 128 -16.88 11.30 -13.47
CA ILE A 128 -15.81 12.07 -14.12
C ILE A 128 -16.38 13.09 -15.12
N LYS A 129 -17.46 12.75 -15.86
CA LYS A 129 -18.15 13.71 -16.73
C LYS A 129 -18.78 14.85 -15.95
N ALA A 130 -19.42 14.55 -14.81
CA ALA A 130 -20.16 15.52 -14.02
C ALA A 130 -19.26 16.46 -13.19
N VAL A 131 -18.27 15.91 -12.47
CA VAL A 131 -17.48 16.65 -11.46
C VAL A 131 -16.00 16.74 -11.84
N GLY A 132 -15.52 15.84 -12.70
CA GLY A 132 -14.09 15.69 -13.00
C GLY A 132 -13.39 14.70 -12.07
N LEU A 133 -12.07 14.58 -12.21
CA LEU A 133 -11.28 13.64 -11.42
C LEU A 133 -11.02 14.20 -10.02
N SER A 134 -11.55 13.54 -8.98
CA SER A 134 -11.36 13.97 -7.58
C SER A 134 -9.93 13.70 -7.06
N ASN A 135 -9.42 12.50 -7.30
CA ASN A 135 -8.12 12.05 -6.81
C ASN A 135 -7.19 11.75 -8.00
N PRO A 136 -6.00 12.36 -8.07
CA PRO A 136 -5.06 12.12 -9.16
C PRO A 136 -4.55 10.67 -9.15
N ILE A 137 -4.05 10.22 -10.31
CA ILE A 137 -3.33 8.95 -10.39
C ILE A 137 -1.91 9.11 -9.83
N ARG A 138 -1.27 8.01 -9.42
CA ARG A 138 0.15 8.04 -9.02
C ARG A 138 0.97 7.28 -10.03
N VAL A 139 2.06 7.90 -10.49
CA VAL A 139 2.94 7.32 -11.49
C VAL A 139 4.40 7.48 -11.13
N GLU A 140 5.22 6.52 -11.55
CA GLU A 140 6.68 6.58 -11.46
C GLU A 140 7.22 7.04 -12.82
N GLN A 141 8.22 7.94 -12.82
CA GLN A 141 8.85 8.38 -14.05
C GLN A 141 9.83 7.32 -14.59
N THR A 142 9.64 6.87 -15.84
CA THR A 142 10.55 5.94 -16.53
C THR A 142 11.37 6.67 -17.62
N GLU A 143 12.23 5.96 -18.35
CA GLU A 143 13.10 6.59 -19.37
C GLU A 143 12.30 7.13 -20.56
N THR A 144 11.18 6.49 -20.89
CA THR A 144 10.38 6.77 -22.09
C THR A 144 8.96 7.23 -21.79
N GLY A 145 8.55 7.28 -20.51
CA GLY A 145 7.20 7.66 -20.11
C GLY A 145 6.94 7.56 -18.61
N PHE A 146 5.77 7.05 -18.26
CA PHE A 146 5.31 6.91 -16.87
C PHE A 146 4.78 5.51 -16.61
N GLU A 147 5.14 4.92 -15.47
CA GLU A 147 4.60 3.65 -15.01
C GLU A 147 3.50 3.88 -13.98
N LEU A 148 2.33 3.27 -14.18
CA LEU A 148 1.21 3.41 -13.25
C LEU A 148 1.48 2.65 -11.95
N ILE A 149 1.38 3.36 -10.83
CA ILE A 149 1.42 2.78 -9.49
C ILE A 149 0.01 2.62 -8.95
N GLN A 150 -0.82 3.66 -9.08
CA GLN A 150 -2.14 3.69 -8.47
C GLN A 150 -3.15 4.42 -9.35
N GLY A 151 -4.39 3.95 -9.35
CA GLY A 151 -5.51 4.61 -10.02
C GLY A 151 -5.87 4.01 -11.37
N PHE A 152 -5.67 2.69 -11.56
CA PHE A 152 -6.01 1.99 -12.79
C PHE A 152 -7.43 2.25 -13.30
N ARG A 153 -8.45 2.15 -12.43
CA ARG A 153 -9.85 2.42 -12.80
C ARG A 153 -10.05 3.83 -13.36
N ARG A 154 -9.34 4.82 -12.80
CA ARG A 154 -9.38 6.22 -13.27
C ARG A 154 -8.69 6.38 -14.62
N LEU A 155 -7.53 5.72 -14.80
CA LEU A 155 -6.82 5.72 -16.07
C LEU A 155 -7.66 5.04 -17.17
N ALA A 156 -8.27 3.89 -16.88
CA ALA A 156 -9.14 3.17 -17.78
C ALA A 156 -10.36 4.02 -18.18
N ALA A 157 -11.04 4.63 -17.20
CA ALA A 157 -12.15 5.55 -17.46
C ALA A 157 -11.74 6.73 -18.35
N PHE A 158 -10.57 7.34 -18.12
CA PHE A 158 -10.06 8.43 -18.98
C PHE A 158 -9.75 7.96 -20.41
N LYS A 159 -9.17 6.76 -20.59
CA LYS A 159 -8.88 6.20 -21.91
C LYS A 159 -10.18 5.93 -22.67
N GLU A 160 -11.15 5.26 -22.05
CA GLU A 160 -12.45 5.00 -22.68
C GLU A 160 -13.23 6.29 -22.99
N LEU A 161 -13.22 7.28 -22.08
CA LEU A 161 -13.87 8.57 -22.33
C LEU A 161 -13.24 9.34 -23.49
N ALA A 162 -11.92 9.25 -23.64
CA ALA A 162 -11.22 9.83 -24.79
C ALA A 162 -11.61 9.14 -26.10
N GLU A 163 -11.76 7.81 -26.10
CA GLU A 163 -12.19 7.03 -27.26
C GLU A 163 -13.66 7.28 -27.63
N GLU A 164 -14.56 7.32 -26.65
CA GLU A 164 -16.01 7.53 -26.87
C GLU A 164 -16.35 8.96 -27.31
N THR A 165 -15.71 9.96 -26.69
CA THR A 165 -16.10 11.37 -26.84
C THR A 165 -15.20 12.11 -27.82
N GLY A 166 -13.96 11.65 -28.03
CA GLY A 166 -12.96 12.35 -28.84
C GLY A 166 -12.47 13.67 -28.23
N ASP A 167 -12.82 13.98 -26.98
CA ASP A 167 -12.49 15.25 -26.33
C ASP A 167 -11.03 15.24 -25.84
N VAL A 168 -10.30 16.30 -26.20
CA VAL A 168 -8.90 16.53 -25.81
C VAL A 168 -8.73 16.56 -24.29
N ARG A 169 -9.77 16.94 -23.53
CA ARG A 169 -9.73 16.96 -22.06
C ARG A 169 -9.39 15.60 -21.44
N TYR A 170 -9.79 14.49 -22.07
CA TYR A 170 -9.53 13.14 -21.56
C TYR A 170 -8.19 12.56 -22.04
N THR A 171 -7.48 13.26 -22.92
CA THR A 171 -6.14 12.85 -23.39
C THR A 171 -5.04 13.09 -22.36
N LYS A 172 -5.29 13.93 -21.35
CA LYS A 172 -4.37 14.21 -20.24
C LYS A 172 -5.06 13.95 -18.91
N ILE A 173 -4.36 13.27 -18.00
CA ILE A 173 -4.89 12.91 -16.68
C ILE A 173 -4.03 13.55 -15.57
N PRO A 174 -4.66 14.12 -14.51
CA PRO A 174 -3.93 14.58 -13.34
C PRO A 174 -3.18 13.43 -12.66
N ALA A 175 -1.87 13.57 -12.52
CA ALA A 175 -0.97 12.56 -11.96
C ALA A 175 0.03 13.17 -10.97
N ALA A 176 0.19 12.51 -9.82
CA ALA A 176 1.25 12.78 -8.86
C ALA A 176 2.47 11.92 -9.21
N LEU A 177 3.63 12.56 -9.38
CA LEU A 177 4.90 11.91 -9.69
C LEU A 177 5.52 11.34 -8.42
N VAL A 178 5.81 10.06 -8.40
CA VAL A 178 6.61 9.42 -7.36
C VAL A 178 8.08 9.40 -7.82
N PRO A 179 9.04 9.84 -6.99
CA PRO A 179 10.45 9.83 -7.35
C PRO A 179 10.95 8.44 -7.71
N ARG A 180 11.79 8.37 -8.75
CA ARG A 180 12.57 7.18 -9.08
C ARG A 180 13.43 6.79 -7.88
N GLY A 181 13.30 5.54 -7.42
CA GLY A 181 14.13 5.00 -6.35
C GLY A 181 13.61 5.21 -4.93
N GLU A 182 12.35 5.63 -4.74
CA GLU A 182 11.67 5.26 -3.50
C GLU A 182 11.67 3.71 -3.45
N PRO A 183 12.22 3.08 -2.39
CA PRO A 183 12.35 1.63 -2.37
C PRO A 183 10.97 1.02 -2.61
N LEU A 184 10.90 0.02 -3.50
CA LEU A 184 9.66 -0.64 -3.91
C LEU A 184 8.76 -0.96 -2.69
N VAL A 185 9.40 -1.30 -1.58
CA VAL A 185 8.85 -1.49 -0.23
C VAL A 185 8.00 -0.32 0.28
N ASP A 186 8.51 0.91 0.22
CA ASP A 186 7.80 2.11 0.72
C ASP A 186 6.59 2.44 -0.14
N LEU A 187 6.67 2.15 -1.44
CA LEU A 187 5.56 2.27 -2.37
C LEU A 187 4.45 1.25 -2.06
N TYR A 188 4.83 -0.02 -1.89
CA TYR A 188 3.91 -1.08 -1.49
C TYR A 188 3.26 -0.77 -0.14
N ARG A 189 4.03 -0.28 0.85
CA ARG A 189 3.51 0.09 2.16
C ARG A 189 2.49 1.23 2.09
N LYS A 190 2.76 2.30 1.33
CA LYS A 190 1.78 3.40 1.15
C LYS A 190 0.49 2.91 0.47
N MET A 191 0.62 2.05 -0.54
CA MET A 191 -0.54 1.44 -1.23
C MET A 191 -1.35 0.56 -0.28
N VAL A 192 -0.66 -0.26 0.52
CA VAL A 192 -1.27 -1.14 1.53
C VAL A 192 -1.93 -0.32 2.64
N ASP A 193 -1.29 0.72 3.15
CA ASP A 193 -1.79 1.58 4.21
C ASP A 193 -3.08 2.31 3.79
N GLU A 194 -3.16 2.80 2.55
CA GLU A 194 -4.39 3.39 2.03
C GLU A 194 -5.52 2.35 1.94
N ASN A 195 -5.21 1.15 1.42
CA ASN A 195 -6.18 0.07 1.33
C ASN A 195 -6.60 -0.45 2.70
N LEU A 196 -5.72 -0.42 3.71
CA LEU A 196 -5.97 -0.93 5.05
C LEU A 196 -7.07 -0.13 5.78
N VAL A 197 -7.23 1.16 5.43
CA VAL A 197 -8.28 2.06 5.95
C VAL A 197 -9.62 1.84 5.26
N ARG A 198 -9.63 1.25 4.06
CA ARG A 198 -10.88 0.92 3.35
C ARG A 198 -11.57 -0.25 4.04
N LYS A 199 -12.90 -0.16 4.20
CA LYS A 199 -13.69 -1.18 4.91
C LYS A 199 -13.82 -2.50 4.13
N ASP A 200 -13.52 -2.48 2.83
CA ASP A 200 -13.93 -3.54 1.90
C ASP A 200 -12.80 -4.51 1.51
N ILE A 201 -11.57 -4.34 2.03
CA ILE A 201 -10.47 -5.27 1.73
C ILE A 201 -10.53 -6.53 2.60
N SER A 202 -10.55 -7.68 1.96
CA SER A 202 -10.62 -8.99 2.61
C SER A 202 -9.25 -9.47 3.13
N PHE A 203 -9.26 -10.39 4.11
CA PHE A 203 -8.02 -11.03 4.60
C PHE A 203 -7.35 -11.91 3.53
N GLY A 204 -8.14 -12.49 2.63
CA GLY A 204 -7.62 -13.25 1.49
C GLY A 204 -6.85 -12.35 0.52
N GLU A 205 -7.39 -11.17 0.20
CA GLU A 205 -6.68 -10.19 -0.65
C GLU A 205 -5.39 -9.69 0.02
N MET A 206 -5.46 -9.38 1.32
CA MET A 206 -4.28 -8.96 2.08
C MET A 206 -3.19 -10.04 2.09
N ALA A 207 -3.58 -11.31 2.20
CA ALA A 207 -2.66 -12.43 2.18
C ALA A 207 -2.08 -12.69 0.79
N ARG A 208 -2.89 -12.63 -0.28
CA ARG A 208 -2.43 -12.78 -1.68
C ARG A 208 -1.36 -11.74 -2.01
N LEU A 209 -1.57 -10.48 -1.62
CA LEU A 209 -0.58 -9.42 -1.81
C LEU A 209 0.72 -9.66 -1.03
N ALA A 210 0.64 -10.25 0.17
CA ALA A 210 1.84 -10.61 0.91
C ALA A 210 2.62 -11.74 0.25
N ILE A 211 1.93 -12.73 -0.34
CA ILE A 211 2.56 -13.84 -1.08
C ILE A 211 3.23 -13.34 -2.36
N SER A 212 2.57 -12.47 -3.13
CA SER A 212 3.15 -11.91 -4.36
C SER A 212 4.39 -11.07 -4.05
N TYR A 213 4.33 -10.19 -3.04
CA TYR A 213 5.48 -9.43 -2.57
C TYR A 213 6.62 -10.34 -2.07
N ALA A 214 6.29 -11.39 -1.31
CA ALA A 214 7.28 -12.35 -0.82
C ALA A 214 8.02 -13.05 -1.96
N ARG A 215 7.29 -13.42 -3.03
CA ARG A 215 7.87 -14.03 -4.23
C ARG A 215 8.80 -13.07 -4.98
N ASP A 216 8.42 -11.80 -5.10
CA ASP A 216 9.22 -10.79 -5.80
C ASP A 216 10.53 -10.48 -5.06
N GLU A 217 10.50 -10.40 -3.73
CA GLU A 217 11.66 -10.12 -2.88
C GLU A 217 12.43 -11.38 -2.45
N GLY A 218 11.94 -12.59 -2.78
CA GLY A 218 12.55 -13.86 -2.42
C GLY A 218 12.58 -14.11 -0.90
N MET A 219 11.52 -13.73 -0.19
CA MET A 219 11.39 -13.85 1.27
C MET A 219 10.19 -14.72 1.68
N ASP A 220 10.05 -15.01 2.98
CA ASP A 220 8.91 -15.77 3.52
C ASP A 220 7.62 -14.90 3.52
N PRO A 221 6.44 -15.45 3.15
CA PRO A 221 5.17 -14.74 3.19
C PRO A 221 4.82 -14.15 4.58
N GLY A 222 5.20 -14.82 5.67
CA GLY A 222 4.98 -14.34 7.03
C GLY A 222 5.80 -13.11 7.39
N ASP A 223 7.03 -13.02 6.86
CA ASP A 223 7.90 -11.86 6.99
C ASP A 223 7.41 -10.70 6.12
N ALA A 224 6.94 -10.99 4.90
CA ALA A 224 6.32 -10.00 4.01
C ALA A 224 5.13 -9.30 4.69
N VAL A 225 4.31 -10.03 5.45
CA VAL A 225 3.22 -9.43 6.24
C VAL A 225 3.73 -8.44 7.28
N THR A 226 4.90 -8.69 7.87
CA THR A 226 5.50 -7.77 8.85
C THR A 226 5.95 -6.48 8.20
N VAL A 227 6.51 -6.56 6.99
CA VAL A 227 6.98 -5.40 6.21
C VAL A 227 5.80 -4.59 5.70
N LEU A 228 4.84 -5.22 5.01
CA LEU A 228 3.72 -4.55 4.34
C LEU A 228 2.70 -3.97 5.33
N TYR A 229 2.39 -4.69 6.41
CA TYR A 229 1.35 -4.32 7.37
C TYR A 229 1.91 -3.83 8.71
N ALA A 230 3.08 -3.20 8.68
CA ALA A 230 3.75 -2.68 9.87
C ALA A 230 2.85 -1.72 10.70
N SER A 231 2.01 -0.92 10.03
CA SER A 231 1.04 0.02 10.61
C SER A 231 -0.18 -0.67 11.24
N ALA A 232 -0.49 -1.91 10.85
CA ALA A 232 -1.68 -2.63 11.29
C ALA A 232 -1.58 -3.08 12.76
N LEU A 233 -2.72 -3.41 13.38
CA LEU A 233 -2.72 -4.02 14.72
C LEU A 233 -2.08 -5.41 14.70
N LYS A 234 -1.38 -5.77 15.79
CA LYS A 234 -0.71 -7.09 15.93
C LYS A 234 -1.64 -8.26 15.65
N GLN A 235 -2.88 -8.19 16.14
CA GLN A 235 -3.91 -9.21 15.90
C GLN A 235 -4.28 -9.32 14.41
N LYS A 236 -4.45 -8.18 13.72
CA LYS A 236 -4.76 -8.16 12.28
C LYS A 236 -3.63 -8.78 11.47
N ARG A 237 -2.37 -8.43 11.77
CA ARG A 237 -1.19 -9.09 11.16
C ARG A 237 -1.17 -10.60 11.39
N SER A 238 -1.52 -11.06 12.59
CA SER A 238 -1.58 -12.50 12.89
C SER A 238 -2.56 -13.23 11.98
N TYR A 239 -3.75 -12.65 11.76
CA TYR A 239 -4.75 -13.24 10.85
C TYR A 239 -4.30 -13.22 9.40
N ILE A 240 -3.66 -12.14 8.95
CA ILE A 240 -3.12 -12.08 7.57
C ILE A 240 -2.06 -13.17 7.36
N ARG A 241 -1.15 -13.41 8.32
CA ARG A 241 -0.16 -14.50 8.21
C ARG A 241 -0.80 -15.88 8.14
N GLN A 242 -1.84 -16.12 8.94
CA GLN A 242 -2.56 -17.39 8.93
C GLN A 242 -3.28 -17.61 7.60
N PHE A 243 -3.91 -16.56 7.06
CA PHE A 243 -4.48 -16.60 5.71
C PHE A 243 -3.39 -16.85 4.65
N ALA A 244 -2.23 -16.20 4.74
CA ALA A 244 -1.14 -16.40 3.79
C ALA A 244 -0.68 -17.85 3.77
N LYS A 245 -0.54 -18.51 4.92
CA LYS A 245 -0.24 -19.95 4.99
C LYS A 245 -1.33 -20.81 4.33
N VAL A 246 -2.61 -20.52 4.58
CA VAL A 246 -3.72 -21.26 3.94
C VAL A 246 -3.67 -21.10 2.42
N LEU A 247 -3.49 -19.88 1.93
CA LEU A 247 -3.42 -19.60 0.50
C LEU A 247 -2.18 -20.20 -0.16
N ASP A 248 -1.04 -20.23 0.53
CA ASP A 248 0.19 -20.85 0.01
C ASP A 248 0.02 -22.36 -0.19
N VAL A 249 -0.69 -23.03 0.72
CA VAL A 249 -1.03 -24.47 0.61
C VAL A 249 -2.04 -24.75 -0.50
N LEU A 250 -3.06 -23.90 -0.66
CA LEU A 250 -4.08 -24.06 -1.71
C LEU A 250 -3.55 -23.65 -3.10
N GLY A 251 -2.60 -22.72 -3.15
CA GLY A 251 -1.97 -22.23 -4.37
C GLY A 251 -2.98 -21.67 -5.39
N ASP A 252 -2.70 -21.91 -6.66
CA ASP A 252 -3.49 -21.41 -7.79
C ASP A 252 -4.84 -22.14 -7.95
N ALA A 253 -5.15 -23.14 -7.11
CA ALA A 253 -6.44 -23.84 -7.13
C ALA A 253 -7.61 -22.97 -6.63
N LEU A 254 -7.31 -21.90 -5.88
CA LEU A 254 -8.28 -20.99 -5.30
C LEU A 254 -8.23 -19.63 -6.02
N LEU A 255 -9.28 -19.35 -6.81
CA LEU A 255 -9.33 -18.13 -7.62
C LEU A 255 -9.88 -16.94 -6.82
N HIS A 256 -10.79 -17.17 -5.87
CA HIS A 256 -11.56 -16.15 -5.15
C HIS A 256 -11.29 -16.10 -3.63
N PRO A 257 -10.06 -15.82 -3.17
CA PRO A 257 -9.76 -15.67 -1.75
C PRO A 257 -10.46 -14.47 -1.10
N GLU A 258 -10.87 -13.47 -1.89
CA GLU A 258 -11.68 -12.34 -1.43
C GLU A 258 -13.00 -12.79 -0.79
N ALA A 259 -13.57 -13.90 -1.26
CA ALA A 259 -14.86 -14.42 -0.81
C ALA A 259 -14.80 -15.18 0.52
N ILE A 260 -13.60 -15.52 1.01
CA ILE A 260 -13.42 -16.33 2.22
C ILE A 260 -13.67 -15.49 3.48
N PRO A 261 -14.69 -15.83 4.29
CA PRO A 261 -14.91 -15.16 5.56
C PRO A 261 -13.76 -15.43 6.53
N ARG A 262 -13.45 -14.45 7.41
CA ARG A 262 -12.40 -14.58 8.43
C ARG A 262 -12.50 -15.90 9.21
N ALA A 263 -13.67 -16.23 9.74
CA ALA A 263 -13.85 -17.43 10.56
C ALA A 263 -13.45 -18.71 9.81
N LEU A 264 -13.91 -18.85 8.55
CA LEU A 264 -13.58 -19.98 7.69
C LEU A 264 -12.08 -20.10 7.47
N GLY A 265 -11.39 -19.01 7.10
CA GLY A 265 -9.94 -19.05 6.90
C GLY A 265 -9.15 -19.41 8.16
N MET A 266 -9.63 -19.02 9.34
CA MET A 266 -9.00 -19.39 10.61
C MET A 266 -9.16 -20.88 10.94
N ASP A 267 -10.32 -21.45 10.65
CA ASP A 267 -10.58 -22.85 10.92
C ASP A 267 -9.86 -23.75 9.91
N LEU A 268 -9.75 -23.31 8.64
CA LEU A 268 -8.89 -23.95 7.63
C LEU A 268 -7.42 -23.95 8.04
N TYR A 269 -6.92 -22.82 8.55
CA TYR A 269 -5.54 -22.74 9.05
C TYR A 269 -5.28 -23.78 10.14
N LYS A 270 -6.19 -23.91 11.12
CA LYS A 270 -6.06 -24.92 12.19
C LYS A 270 -6.11 -26.34 11.64
N LEU A 271 -7.01 -26.62 10.69
CA LEU A 271 -7.14 -27.93 10.08
C LEU A 271 -5.83 -28.33 9.36
N PHE A 272 -5.26 -27.42 8.58
CA PHE A 272 -4.04 -27.70 7.81
C PHE A 272 -2.81 -27.87 8.71
N GLU A 273 -2.77 -27.23 9.87
CA GLU A 273 -1.68 -27.42 10.84
C GLU A 273 -1.87 -28.68 11.69
N ALA A 274 -3.11 -29.17 11.85
CA ALA A 274 -3.41 -30.39 12.60
C ALA A 274 -3.26 -31.66 11.75
N GLU A 275 -3.63 -31.60 10.46
CA GLU A 275 -3.67 -32.74 9.56
C GLU A 275 -2.76 -32.51 8.35
N GLU A 276 -1.57 -33.11 8.39
CA GLU A 276 -0.62 -33.05 7.28
C GLU A 276 -1.22 -33.69 6.01
N GLY A 277 -1.14 -32.98 4.89
CA GLY A 277 -1.70 -33.42 3.61
C GLY A 277 -3.17 -33.09 3.37
N ARG A 278 -3.93 -32.68 4.41
CA ARG A 278 -5.34 -32.29 4.24
C ARG A 278 -5.50 -31.08 3.31
N GLY A 279 -4.60 -30.09 3.42
CA GLY A 279 -4.58 -28.94 2.52
C GLY A 279 -4.37 -29.31 1.05
N ALA A 280 -3.51 -30.29 0.76
CA ALA A 280 -3.30 -30.77 -0.61
C ALA A 280 -4.55 -31.49 -1.16
N GLN A 281 -5.26 -32.26 -0.33
CA GLN A 281 -6.53 -32.87 -0.72
C GLN A 281 -7.58 -31.81 -1.07
N VAL A 282 -7.69 -30.76 -0.25
CA VAL A 282 -8.63 -29.65 -0.52
C VAL A 282 -8.25 -28.92 -1.81
N ALA A 283 -6.97 -28.69 -2.06
CA ALA A 283 -6.49 -28.08 -3.29
C ALA A 283 -6.84 -28.92 -4.53
N GLU A 284 -6.71 -30.25 -4.47
CA GLU A 284 -7.12 -31.14 -5.56
C GLU A 284 -8.64 -31.13 -5.77
N THR A 285 -9.44 -31.12 -4.70
CA THR A 285 -10.90 -30.98 -4.81
C THR A 285 -11.29 -29.65 -5.46
N LEU A 286 -10.59 -28.56 -5.13
CA LEU A 286 -10.82 -27.26 -5.76
C LEU A 286 -10.46 -27.27 -7.25
N LYS A 287 -9.34 -27.90 -7.66
CA LYS A 287 -8.96 -28.03 -9.07
C LYS A 287 -9.94 -28.88 -9.89
N ALA A 288 -10.65 -29.80 -9.24
CA ALA A 288 -11.64 -30.66 -9.89
C ALA A 288 -13.02 -30.00 -10.07
N LEU A 289 -13.20 -28.75 -9.63
CA LEU A 289 -14.43 -27.99 -9.88
C LEU A 289 -14.52 -27.61 -11.37
N ASP A 290 -15.67 -27.89 -11.97
CA ASP A 290 -15.95 -27.47 -13.36
C ASP A 290 -16.23 -25.96 -13.47
N ASP A 291 -16.77 -25.35 -12.42
CA ASP A 291 -17.05 -23.91 -12.33
C ASP A 291 -16.46 -23.33 -11.04
N HIS A 292 -15.60 -22.32 -11.20
CA HIS A 292 -14.89 -21.65 -10.12
C HIS A 292 -15.60 -20.36 -9.71
N ASP A 293 -16.89 -20.45 -9.38
CA ASP A 293 -17.59 -19.31 -8.81
C ASP A 293 -17.21 -19.12 -7.32
N PRO A 294 -17.27 -17.88 -6.80
CA PRO A 294 -16.92 -17.62 -5.40
C PRO A 294 -17.73 -18.45 -4.39
N ALA A 295 -18.98 -18.78 -4.73
CA ALA A 295 -19.86 -19.53 -3.85
C ALA A 295 -19.49 -21.02 -3.77
N SER A 296 -19.11 -21.65 -4.89
CA SER A 296 -18.70 -23.06 -4.94
C SER A 296 -17.35 -23.27 -4.31
N GLU A 297 -16.38 -22.38 -4.52
CA GLU A 297 -15.08 -22.45 -3.84
C GLU A 297 -15.27 -22.40 -2.32
N VAL A 298 -16.06 -21.44 -1.82
CA VAL A 298 -16.38 -21.34 -0.39
C VAL A 298 -17.16 -22.55 0.12
N ARG A 299 -18.03 -23.17 -0.70
CA ARG A 299 -18.74 -24.40 -0.34
C ARG A 299 -17.76 -25.55 -0.12
N VAL A 300 -16.86 -25.80 -1.06
CA VAL A 300 -15.83 -26.85 -0.95
C VAL A 300 -14.95 -26.64 0.28
N LEU A 301 -14.54 -25.40 0.54
CA LEU A 301 -13.77 -25.06 1.73
C LEU A 301 -14.53 -25.33 3.04
N ARG A 302 -15.85 -25.11 3.08
CA ARG A 302 -16.68 -25.45 4.25
C ARG A 302 -16.84 -26.96 4.42
N GLU A 303 -17.06 -27.68 3.33
CA GLU A 303 -17.18 -29.14 3.32
C GLU A 303 -15.89 -29.80 3.81
N ALA A 304 -14.72 -29.23 3.50
CA ALA A 304 -13.44 -29.70 3.99
C ALA A 304 -13.30 -29.68 5.52
N LEU A 305 -14.01 -28.75 6.20
CA LEU A 305 -14.04 -28.64 7.67
C LEU A 305 -15.04 -29.60 8.33
N LEU A 306 -15.97 -30.17 7.57
CA LEU A 306 -16.83 -31.20 8.10
C LEU A 306 -15.98 -32.46 8.36
N PRO A 307 -16.19 -33.15 9.48
CA PRO A 307 -15.55 -34.44 9.69
C PRO A 307 -15.91 -35.35 8.51
N PRO A 308 -14.98 -36.18 8.02
CA PRO A 308 -15.31 -37.15 6.97
C PRO A 308 -16.53 -37.94 7.45
N GLU A 309 -17.57 -38.00 6.62
CA GLU A 309 -18.65 -38.96 6.87
C GLU A 309 -18.01 -40.33 6.78
N ASP A 310 -17.77 -40.95 7.93
CA ASP A 310 -17.47 -42.37 8.00
C ASP A 310 -18.66 -43.08 7.34
N ASP A 311 -18.47 -43.52 6.11
CA ASP A 311 -19.38 -44.36 5.32
C ASP A 311 -19.45 -45.79 5.91
N THR A 312 -19.37 -45.88 7.24
CA THR A 312 -19.78 -47.06 7.99
C THR A 312 -21.30 -46.96 8.13
N PRO A 313 -22.07 -47.94 7.61
CA PRO A 313 -23.51 -47.91 7.72
C PRO A 313 -23.89 -47.88 9.21
N THR A 314 -24.28 -46.71 9.70
CA THR A 314 -24.82 -46.57 11.04
C THR A 314 -26.10 -47.40 11.08
N PRO A 315 -26.20 -48.45 11.92
CA PRO A 315 -27.42 -49.23 11.99
C PRO A 315 -28.60 -48.31 12.34
N PRO A 316 -29.79 -48.54 11.76
CA PRO A 316 -30.91 -47.62 11.90
C PRO A 316 -31.22 -47.42 13.39
N LYS A 317 -31.26 -46.16 13.82
CA LYS A 317 -31.63 -45.80 15.19
C LYS A 317 -33.05 -46.32 15.47
N SER A 318 -33.17 -47.42 16.21
CA SER A 318 -34.46 -47.92 16.66
C SER A 318 -35.03 -46.93 17.68
N VAL A 319 -36.20 -46.38 17.36
CA VAL A 319 -36.88 -45.31 18.12
C VAL A 319 -37.70 -45.81 19.31
N SER A 320 -37.52 -47.06 19.76
CA SER A 320 -38.25 -47.58 20.91
C SER A 320 -37.37 -47.68 22.14
N LYS A 321 -37.58 -46.77 23.09
CA LYS A 321 -37.11 -46.90 24.48
C LYS A 321 -37.81 -48.11 25.11
N THR A 322 -37.08 -49.21 25.31
CA THR A 322 -37.63 -50.41 25.94
C THR A 322 -37.32 -50.37 27.43
N SER A 323 -38.38 -50.32 28.26
CA SER A 323 -38.26 -50.41 29.72
C SER A 323 -38.82 -51.72 30.23
N LEU A 324 -38.00 -52.50 30.95
CA LEU A 324 -38.38 -53.78 31.55
C LEU A 324 -38.28 -53.67 33.08
N ARG A 325 -39.22 -54.30 33.78
CA ARG A 325 -39.18 -54.45 35.25
C ARG A 325 -39.07 -55.94 35.57
N LEU A 326 -38.02 -56.31 36.30
CA LEU A 326 -37.77 -57.69 36.71
C LEU A 326 -37.83 -57.75 38.23
N ALA A 327 -38.75 -58.54 38.76
CA ALA A 327 -38.82 -58.81 40.20
C ALA A 327 -37.68 -59.77 40.57
N ARG A 328 -36.78 -59.33 41.46
CA ARG A 328 -35.71 -60.15 42.04
C ARG A 328 -35.87 -60.21 43.57
N PRO A 329 -35.32 -61.23 44.25
CA PRO A 329 -35.33 -61.32 45.71
C PRO A 329 -34.71 -60.10 46.40
N GLU A 330 -33.82 -59.40 45.70
CA GLU A 330 -33.05 -58.24 46.17
C GLU A 330 -33.72 -56.88 45.84
N GLY A 331 -34.91 -56.88 45.24
CA GLY A 331 -35.66 -55.68 44.84
C GLY A 331 -36.07 -55.65 43.36
N GLU A 332 -36.87 -54.66 42.96
CA GLU A 332 -37.24 -54.47 41.54
C GLU A 332 -36.04 -53.95 40.73
N ALA A 333 -35.60 -54.73 39.74
CA ALA A 333 -34.64 -54.29 38.75
C ALA A 333 -35.34 -53.56 37.61
N ARG A 334 -34.95 -52.31 37.37
CA ARG A 334 -35.39 -51.53 36.21
C ARG A 334 -34.30 -51.58 35.15
N VAL A 335 -34.62 -52.12 33.99
CA VAL A 335 -33.72 -52.15 32.83
C VAL A 335 -34.25 -51.18 31.79
N LEU A 336 -33.40 -50.24 31.39
CA LEU A 336 -33.71 -49.26 30.36
C LEU A 336 -32.75 -49.45 29.19
N ALA A 337 -33.29 -49.89 28.05
CA ALA A 337 -32.54 -50.02 26.81
C ALA A 337 -32.87 -48.85 25.87
N GLN A 338 -31.82 -48.19 25.40
CA GLN A 338 -31.84 -47.13 24.39
C GLN A 338 -30.72 -47.41 23.37
N ASN A 339 -30.75 -46.73 22.23
CA ASN A 339 -29.72 -46.92 21.22
C ASN A 339 -28.32 -46.67 21.79
N GLY A 340 -27.45 -47.67 21.74
CA GLY A 340 -26.09 -47.64 22.27
C GLY A 340 -25.97 -47.66 23.81
N LYS A 341 -27.05 -47.88 24.57
CA LYS A 341 -27.01 -47.82 26.04
C LYS A 341 -28.03 -48.73 26.72
N VAL A 342 -27.56 -49.55 27.66
CA VAL A 342 -28.39 -50.32 28.61
C VAL A 342 -28.09 -49.85 30.04
N GLU A 343 -29.09 -49.31 30.73
CA GLU A 343 -28.99 -48.93 32.14
C GLU A 343 -29.75 -49.95 33.02
N LEU A 344 -29.08 -50.45 34.05
CA LEU A 344 -29.64 -51.37 35.04
C LEU A 344 -29.66 -50.68 36.40
N ARG A 345 -30.86 -50.47 36.96
CA ARG A 345 -31.04 -49.85 38.28
C ARG A 345 -31.63 -50.85 39.26
N LEU A 346 -30.86 -51.18 40.29
CA LEU A 346 -31.28 -51.94 41.47
C LEU A 346 -30.93 -51.19 42.75
N PRO A 347 -31.68 -51.40 43.84
CA PRO A 347 -31.31 -50.93 45.19
C PRO A 347 -30.19 -51.81 45.80
N ARG A 348 -29.12 -52.05 45.04
CA ARG A 348 -27.96 -52.84 45.42
C ARG A 348 -26.70 -52.04 45.15
N ASP A 349 -25.72 -52.14 46.05
CA ASP A 349 -24.41 -51.53 45.84
C ASP A 349 -23.58 -52.38 44.86
N PHE A 350 -23.42 -51.89 43.63
CA PHE A 350 -22.59 -52.53 42.60
C PHE A 350 -21.09 -52.27 42.81
N SER A 351 -20.71 -51.25 43.57
CA SER A 351 -19.30 -50.96 43.84
C SER A 351 -18.67 -51.98 44.81
N ALA A 352 -19.51 -52.63 45.62
CA ALA A 352 -19.11 -53.71 46.53
C ALA A 352 -18.98 -55.09 45.84
N VAL A 353 -19.34 -55.22 44.57
CA VAL A 353 -19.22 -56.48 43.80
C VAL A 353 -17.85 -56.55 43.14
N SER A 354 -17.17 -57.70 43.21
CA SER A 354 -15.86 -57.87 42.60
C SER A 354 -15.92 -57.71 41.07
N ARG A 355 -14.90 -57.05 40.49
CA ARG A 355 -14.78 -56.80 39.06
C ARG A 355 -14.96 -58.07 38.22
N GLU A 356 -14.35 -59.17 38.65
CA GLU A 356 -14.44 -60.48 37.96
C GLU A 356 -15.88 -60.99 37.89
N LYS A 357 -16.64 -60.89 38.99
CA LYS A 357 -18.05 -61.31 39.02
C LYS A 357 -18.93 -60.41 38.17
N LEU A 358 -18.70 -59.10 38.17
CA LEU A 358 -19.42 -58.17 37.30
C LEU A 358 -19.12 -58.43 35.83
N GLN A 359 -17.85 -58.66 35.49
CA GLN A 359 -17.43 -58.95 34.13
C GLN A 359 -18.07 -60.24 33.61
N SER A 360 -17.97 -61.36 34.37
CA SER A 360 -18.61 -62.62 33.98
C SER A 360 -20.13 -62.51 33.83
N ALA A 361 -20.80 -61.70 34.67
CA ALA A 361 -22.23 -61.46 34.57
C ALA A 361 -22.61 -60.64 33.33
N VAL A 362 -21.83 -59.62 32.97
CA VAL A 362 -22.04 -58.81 31.76
C VAL A 362 -21.72 -59.63 30.51
N GLU A 363 -20.67 -60.45 30.52
CA GLU A 363 -20.33 -61.37 29.42
C GLU A 363 -21.46 -62.38 29.19
N ALA A 364 -21.98 -62.99 30.25
CA ALA A 364 -23.13 -63.90 30.15
C ALA A 364 -24.40 -63.18 29.65
N PHE A 365 -24.61 -61.92 30.03
CA PHE A 365 -25.73 -61.12 29.52
C PHE A 365 -25.59 -60.84 28.01
N LEU A 366 -24.41 -60.43 27.55
CA LEU A 366 -24.14 -60.17 26.13
C LEU A 366 -24.23 -61.46 25.30
N ALA A 367 -23.73 -62.59 25.81
CA ALA A 367 -23.80 -63.88 25.12
C ALA A 367 -25.21 -64.44 24.92
N ASN A 368 -26.22 -63.93 25.63
CA ASN A 368 -27.62 -64.32 25.48
C ASN A 368 -28.47 -63.28 24.73
N LEU A 369 -27.88 -62.16 24.30
CA LEU A 369 -28.55 -61.11 23.52
C LEU A 369 -28.35 -61.26 22.01
N ASP A 370 -27.26 -61.91 21.61
CA ASP A 370 -27.02 -62.42 20.25
C ASP A 370 -27.74 -63.76 20.04
#